data_AF-A0A6I2SSQ0-F1
#
_entry.id   AF-A0A6I2SSQ0-F1
#
_cell.length_a   1.000
_cell.length_b   1.000
_cell.length_c   1.000
_cell.angle_alpha   90.00
_cell.angle_beta   90.00
_cell.angle_gamma   90.00
#
_symmetry.space_group_name_H-M   'P 1'
#
loop_
_entity.id
_entity.type
_entity.pdbx_description
1 polymer ?
#
loop_
_entity_poly.entity_id
_entity_poly.type
_entity_poly.pdbx_seq_one_letter_code
_entity_poly.pdbx_strand_id
1 'polypeptide(L)' 'MPPLRRAVRGRGERLGGSIGYPSERLSEEVAYIAYHFHWPHDEIMGMEHRERQRWVDEIARINERLNEER' A
#
# COMPACT_ATOMS: atom_id res chain seq x y z
N MET A 1 6.54 26.62 8.92
CA MET A 1 7.71 25.97 9.54
C MET A 1 7.27 25.29 10.84
N PRO A 2 7.09 23.95 10.88
CA PRO A 2 6.91 23.22 12.13
C PRO A 2 8.21 22.50 12.57
N PRO A 3 8.47 22.32 13.88
CA PRO A 3 9.74 21.82 14.40
C PRO A 3 9.87 20.30 14.39
N LEU A 4 11.14 19.86 14.32
CA LEU A 4 11.62 18.48 14.29
C LEU A 4 11.38 17.73 15.61
N ARG A 5 11.04 16.45 15.45
CA ARG A 5 10.81 15.41 16.47
C ARG A 5 12.07 15.12 17.31
N ARG A 6 11.87 14.75 18.58
CA ARG A 6 12.86 14.01 19.38
C ARG A 6 12.31 12.64 19.80
N ALA A 7 13.20 11.66 19.71
CA ALA A 7 13.10 10.21 19.82
C ALA A 7 12.37 9.64 21.04
N VAL A 8 11.87 8.40 20.90
CA VAL A 8 12.21 7.26 21.78
C VAL A 8 12.09 5.94 21.00
N ARG A 9 13.18 5.16 20.98
CA ARG A 9 13.21 3.74 20.63
C ARG A 9 12.60 2.92 21.77
N GLY A 10 11.66 2.03 21.46
CA GLY A 10 11.28 0.91 22.31
C GLY A 10 11.51 -0.39 21.55
N ARG A 11 12.52 -1.18 21.96
CA ARG A 11 12.67 -2.57 21.52
C ARG A 11 11.59 -3.40 22.20
N GLY A 12 10.87 -4.19 21.42
CA GLY A 12 9.98 -5.24 21.89
C GLY A 12 10.09 -6.44 20.97
N GLU A 13 11.11 -7.27 21.17
CA GLU A 13 11.10 -8.64 20.66
C GLU A 13 10.08 -9.46 21.44
N ARG A 14 8.98 -9.88 20.80
CA ARG A 14 8.29 -11.16 21.06
C ARG A 14 7.53 -11.64 19.82
N LEU A 15 8.06 -12.71 19.24
CA LEU A 15 7.37 -13.93 18.79
C LEU A 15 5.90 -13.80 18.37
N GLY A 16 5.66 -14.05 17.09
CA GLY A 16 4.40 -14.51 16.55
C GLY A 16 4.62 -14.74 15.08
N GLY A 17 4.70 -16.00 14.65
CA GLY A 17 4.65 -16.34 13.24
C GLY A 17 3.36 -15.75 12.68
N SER A 18 3.47 -14.56 12.08
CA SER A 18 2.36 -13.97 11.36
C SER A 18 2.06 -14.97 10.25
N ILE A 19 0.88 -15.58 10.30
CA ILE A 19 0.18 -16.06 9.12
C ILE A 19 -0.20 -14.78 8.34
N GLY A 20 0.83 -14.05 7.96
CA GLY A 20 0.79 -12.68 7.49
C GLY A 20 1.00 -12.78 6.01
N TYR A 21 0.04 -12.21 5.29
CA TYR A 21 0.20 -11.84 3.90
C TYR A 21 1.67 -11.55 3.56
N PRO A 22 2.26 -12.18 2.53
CA PRO A 22 3.66 -11.93 2.19
C PRO A 22 3.86 -10.42 2.07
N SER A 23 4.70 -9.86 2.92
CA SER A 23 4.91 -8.41 3.04
C SER A 23 5.32 -7.78 1.70
N GLU A 24 5.91 -8.59 0.83
CA GLU A 24 6.26 -8.23 -0.55
C GLU A 24 5.01 -7.92 -1.38
N ARG A 25 3.97 -8.77 -1.35
CA ARG A 25 2.71 -8.55 -2.08
C ARG A 25 1.99 -7.29 -1.61
N LEU A 26 1.95 -7.05 -0.31
CA LEU A 26 1.37 -5.82 0.24
C LEU A 26 2.13 -4.58 -0.26
N SER A 27 3.46 -4.64 -0.25
CA SER A 27 4.29 -3.53 -0.71
C SER A 27 4.09 -3.26 -2.20
N GLU A 28 3.95 -4.31 -3.01
CA GLU A 28 3.63 -4.22 -4.44
C GLU A 28 2.26 -3.56 -4.68
N GLU A 29 1.19 -4.00 -4.00
CA GLU A 29 -0.15 -3.40 -4.11
C GLU A 29 -0.11 -1.91 -3.78
N VAL A 30 0.55 -1.56 -2.67
CA VAL A 30 0.63 -0.18 -2.20
C VAL A 30 1.41 0.69 -3.18
N ALA A 31 2.54 0.20 -3.70
CA ALA A 31 3.32 0.90 -4.70
C ALA A 31 2.53 1.09 -6.00
N TYR A 32 1.77 0.08 -6.43
CA TYR A 32 0.95 0.14 -7.63
C TYR A 32 -0.17 1.18 -7.52
N ILE A 33 -0.92 1.17 -6.41
CA ILE A 33 -1.97 2.14 -6.15
C ILE A 33 -1.38 3.56 -6.03
N ALA A 34 -0.28 3.71 -5.28
CA ALA A 34 0.38 5.00 -5.12
C ALA A 34 0.92 5.55 -6.44
N TYR A 35 1.44 4.70 -7.34
CA TYR A 35 1.93 5.12 -8.64
C TYR A 35 0.83 5.65 -9.57
N HIS A 36 -0.36 5.03 -9.55
CA HIS A 36 -1.46 5.41 -10.43
C HIS A 36 -2.31 6.55 -9.86
N PHE A 37 -2.70 6.48 -8.58
CA PHE A 37 -3.60 7.46 -7.97
C PHE A 37 -2.90 8.51 -7.11
N HIS A 38 -1.60 8.37 -6.86
CA HIS A 38 -0.81 9.32 -6.05
C HIS A 38 -1.35 9.52 -4.63
N TRP A 39 -2.06 8.50 -4.12
CA TRP A 39 -2.57 8.50 -2.75
C TRP A 39 -1.43 8.34 -1.74
N PRO A 40 -1.54 8.97 -0.56
CA PRO A 40 -0.52 8.87 0.46
C PRO A 40 -0.44 7.44 1.01
N HIS A 41 0.78 6.97 1.26
CA HIS A 41 1.06 5.62 1.75
C HIS A 41 0.19 5.24 2.96
N ASP A 42 0.05 6.15 3.93
CA ASP A 42 -0.73 5.93 5.15
C ASP A 42 -2.21 5.65 4.87
N GLU A 43 -2.79 6.28 3.83
CA GLU A 43 -4.18 6.09 3.45
C GLU A 43 -4.39 4.71 2.81
N ILE A 44 -3.46 4.26 1.97
CA ILE A 44 -3.50 2.94 1.33
C ILE A 44 -3.26 1.83 2.37
N MET A 45 -2.36 2.07 3.34
CA MET A 45 -2.13 1.16 4.46
C MET A 45 -3.33 1.09 5.41
N GLY A 46 -4.15 2.14 5.49
CA GLY A 46 -5.39 2.18 6.25
C GLY A 46 -6.56 1.43 5.58
N MET A 47 -6.44 1.07 4.30
CA MET A 47 -7.49 0.34 3.58
C MET A 47 -7.56 -1.12 3.98
N GLU A 48 -8.77 -1.68 3.89
CA GLU A 48 -8.96 -3.12 4.02
C GLU A 48 -8.29 -3.87 2.86
N HIS A 49 -7.82 -5.09 3.10
CA HIS A 49 -7.13 -5.87 2.07
C HIS A 49 -7.99 -6.06 0.80
N ARG A 50 -9.29 -6.30 0.98
CA ARG A 50 -10.24 -6.44 -0.14
C ARG A 50 -10.43 -5.15 -0.93
N GLU A 51 -10.29 -4.01 -0.27
CA GLU A 51 -10.43 -2.71 -0.90
C GLU A 51 -9.21 -2.40 -1.77
N ARG A 52 -7.99 -2.64 -1.26
CA ARG A 52 -6.77 -2.53 -2.08
C ARG A 52 -6.82 -3.42 -3.32
N GLN A 53 -7.23 -4.67 -3.15
CA GLN A 53 -7.36 -5.62 -4.26
C GLN A 53 -8.34 -5.12 -5.33
N ARG A 54 -9.49 -4.55 -4.92
CA ARG A 54 -10.44 -3.93 -5.86
C ARG A 54 -9.80 -2.76 -6.63
N TRP A 55 -9.02 -1.93 -5.96
CA TRP A 55 -8.35 -0.80 -6.62
C TRP A 55 -7.29 -1.26 -7.60
N VAL A 56 -6.52 -2.31 -7.28
CA VAL A 56 -5.57 -2.93 -8.21
C VAL A 56 -6.29 -3.42 -9.47
N ASP A 57 -7.40 -4.14 -9.31
CA ASP A 57 -8.21 -4.63 -10.44
C ASP A 57 -8.77 -3.48 -11.30
N GLU A 58 -9.23 -2.39 -10.67
CA GLU A 58 -9.78 -1.24 -11.38
C GLU A 58 -8.70 -0.51 -12.20
N ILE A 59 -7.51 -0.33 -11.61
CA ILE A 59 -6.37 0.25 -12.32
C ILE A 59 -6.00 -0.62 -13.54
N ALA A 60 -5.97 -1.94 -13.37
CA ALA A 60 -5.68 -2.87 -14.46
C ALA A 60 -6.70 -2.71 -15.61
N ARG A 61 -8.00 -2.67 -15.30
CA ARG A 61 -9.06 -2.46 -16.30
C ARG A 61 -8.95 -1.12 -17.03
N ILE A 62 -8.62 -0.04 -16.30
CA ILE A 62 -8.42 1.27 -16.90
C ILE A 62 -7.24 1.24 -17.87
N ASN A 63 -6.12 0.64 -17.45
CA ASN A 63 -4.92 0.52 -18.29
C ASN A 63 -5.16 -0.36 -19.53
N GLU A 64 -5.89 -1.46 -19.39
CA GLU A 64 -6.29 -2.32 -20.52
C GLU A 64 -7.08 -1.51 -21.55
N ARG A 65 -8.14 -0.82 -21.12
CA ARG A 65 -8.96 0.01 -22.04
C ARG A 65 -8.14 1.13 -22.70
N LEU A 66 -7.27 1.81 -21.95
CA LEU A 66 -6.43 2.88 -22.52
C LEU A 66 -5.42 2.36 -23.55
N ASN A 67 -4.94 1.13 -23.38
CA ASN A 67 -4.05 0.48 -24.34
C ASN A 67 -4.80 -0.05 -25.57
N GLU A 68 -6.06 -0.46 -25.44
CA GLU A 68 -6.90 -0.88 -26.57
C GLU A 68 -7.30 0.28 -27.49
N GLU A 69 -7.38 1.50 -26.96
CA GLU A 69 -7.70 2.72 -27.72
C GLU A 69 -6.48 3.37 -28.43
N ARG A 70 -5.27 2.79 -28.30
CA ARG A 70 -4.02 3.30 -28.89
C ARG A 70 -3.50 2.43 -30.02
#